data_AF-A0AA39FZN9-F1
#
_entry.id   AF-A0AA39FZN9-F1
#
_cell.length_a   1.000
_cell.length_b   1.000
_cell.length_c   1.000
_cell.angle_alpha   90.00
_cell.angle_beta   90.00
_cell.angle_gamma   90.00
#
_symmetry.space_group_name_H-M   'P 1'
#
loop_
_entity.id
_entity.type
_entity.pdbx_description
1 polymer ?
#
loop_
_entity_poly.entity_id
_entity_poly.type
_entity_poly.pdbx_seq_one_letter_code
_entity_poly.pdbx_strand_id
1 'polypeptide(L)'
;MGASPSARRLTINNEDGVIQISTDLVQRLTHSNKDSVSLSNDATNDVKSTESSQVPSDSHQNQSRIETPAPSALPHQQHPVQAYPEYTITAYKMQQQKEMELQAQHQYWQNRLNNLKLSHEGINKVFQDEYKRAVDEISNAQGKKNINLDSVVPPCCADKEKVLQCYRENPREILKCSSVVDEFNNCVDQRRANIIAARC
;
A
#
# COMPACT_ATOMS: atom_id res chain seq x y z
N MET A 1 13.29 16.71 -37.77
CA MET A 1 13.76 15.37 -37.39
C MET A 1 13.04 14.98 -36.09
N GLY A 2 11.87 14.37 -36.17
CA GLY A 2 11.03 14.05 -35.01
C GLY A 2 11.27 12.62 -34.53
N ALA A 3 11.53 12.45 -33.23
CA ALA A 3 11.72 11.14 -32.60
C ALA A 3 10.38 10.65 -32.02
N SER A 4 9.85 9.55 -32.56
CA SER A 4 8.72 8.83 -31.95
C SER A 4 9.24 7.88 -30.86
N PRO A 5 8.72 7.91 -29.62
CA PRO A 5 9.00 6.87 -28.64
C PRO A 5 8.12 5.63 -28.92
N SER A 6 8.78 4.52 -29.23
CA SER A 6 8.20 3.19 -29.45
C SER A 6 7.52 2.66 -28.18
N ALA A 7 6.19 2.49 -28.21
CA ALA A 7 5.43 1.83 -27.15
C ALA A 7 5.65 0.30 -27.19
N ARG A 8 6.71 -0.19 -26.52
CA ARG A 8 6.94 -1.62 -26.32
C ARG A 8 6.07 -2.13 -25.16
N ARG A 9 5.14 -3.04 -25.45
CA ARG A 9 4.21 -3.66 -24.51
C ARG A 9 4.97 -4.60 -23.56
N LEU A 10 4.86 -4.38 -22.25
CA LEU A 10 5.49 -5.20 -21.20
C LEU A 10 4.50 -6.27 -20.71
N THR A 11 4.89 -7.54 -20.80
CA THR A 11 4.22 -8.66 -20.12
C THR A 11 4.91 -8.90 -18.79
N ILE A 12 4.21 -8.65 -17.69
CA ILE A 12 4.68 -8.92 -16.34
C ILE A 12 4.31 -10.36 -16.00
N ASN A 13 5.27 -11.28 -16.10
CA ASN A 13 5.12 -12.60 -15.50
C ASN A 13 5.56 -12.47 -14.03
N ASN A 14 4.64 -12.79 -13.11
CA ASN A 14 4.86 -12.71 -11.67
C ASN A 14 4.57 -14.10 -11.08
N GLU A 15 5.57 -14.98 -11.16
CA GLU A 15 5.49 -16.35 -10.66
C GLU A 15 5.43 -16.41 -9.11
N ASP A 16 6.03 -15.44 -8.42
CA ASP A 16 6.34 -15.55 -6.97
C ASP A 16 5.66 -14.49 -6.08
N GLY A 17 4.70 -13.72 -6.61
CA GLY A 17 3.94 -12.74 -5.83
C GLY A 17 4.74 -11.49 -5.40
N VAL A 18 6.00 -11.37 -5.81
CA VAL A 18 6.84 -10.18 -5.62
C VAL A 18 6.97 -9.48 -6.97
N ILE A 19 6.46 -8.25 -7.07
CA ILE A 19 6.61 -7.44 -8.29
C ILE A 19 8.10 -7.09 -8.44
N GLN A 20 8.79 -7.80 -9.34
CA GLN A 20 10.18 -7.50 -9.64
C GLN A 20 10.24 -6.26 -10.54
N ILE A 21 10.65 -5.14 -9.96
CA ILE A 21 10.89 -3.89 -10.70
C ILE A 21 12.33 -3.91 -11.20
N SER A 22 12.54 -3.78 -12.52
CA SER A 22 13.88 -3.67 -13.10
C SER A 22 14.64 -2.47 -12.53
N THR A 23 15.94 -2.64 -12.26
CA THR A 23 16.82 -1.59 -11.70
C THR A 23 16.80 -0.30 -12.53
N ASP A 24 16.61 -0.41 -13.85
CA ASP A 24 16.49 0.73 -14.77
C ASP A 24 15.26 1.62 -14.49
N LEU A 25 14.16 1.03 -13.98
CA LEU A 25 12.97 1.78 -13.59
C LEU A 25 13.21 2.56 -12.30
N VAL A 26 13.93 1.96 -11.34
CA VAL A 26 14.32 2.60 -10.09
C VAL A 26 15.22 3.81 -10.38
N GLN A 27 16.17 3.66 -11.32
CA GLN A 27 17.05 4.76 -11.71
C GLN A 27 16.30 5.91 -12.39
N ARG A 28 15.27 5.62 -13.20
CA ARG A 28 14.42 6.67 -13.81
C ARG A 28 13.56 7.41 -12.77
N LEU A 29 12.97 6.68 -11.83
CA LEU A 29 12.12 7.26 -10.77
C LEU A 29 12.94 8.15 -9.82
N THR A 30 14.14 7.71 -9.47
CA THR A 30 15.05 8.47 -8.59
C THR A 30 15.63 9.72 -9.26
N HIS A 31 15.91 9.67 -10.57
CA HIS A 31 16.33 10.86 -11.33
C HIS A 31 15.17 11.84 -11.56
N SER A 32 13.95 11.35 -11.82
CA SER A 32 12.79 12.21 -12.04
C SER A 32 12.37 13.01 -10.81
N ASN A 33 12.69 12.55 -9.59
CA ASN A 33 12.40 13.26 -8.34
C ASN A 33 13.51 14.24 -7.89
N LYS A 34 14.68 14.22 -8.53
CA LYS A 34 15.80 15.11 -8.17
C LYS A 34 15.70 16.50 -8.81
N ASP A 35 14.88 16.64 -9.85
CA ASP A 35 14.65 17.92 -10.55
C ASP A 35 13.45 18.70 -9.97
N SER A 36 12.77 18.20 -8.94
CA SER A 36 11.56 18.83 -8.36
C SER A 36 11.62 19.17 -6.87
N VAL A 37 12.79 19.09 -6.22
CA VAL A 37 12.93 19.46 -4.79
C VAL A 37 13.94 20.59 -4.64
N SER A 38 13.44 21.80 -4.85
CA SER A 38 13.98 23.06 -4.31
C SER A 38 12.83 24.06 -4.25
N LEU A 39 12.62 24.66 -3.07
CA LEU A 39 11.51 25.55 -2.66
C LEU A 39 10.26 24.75 -2.22
N SER A 40 9.66 24.87 -1.04
CA SER A 40 9.73 25.87 0.03
C SER A 40 9.12 25.27 1.31
N ASN A 41 9.63 25.68 2.47
CA ASN A 41 9.03 25.44 3.78
C ASN A 41 7.74 26.26 3.97
N ASP A 42 6.86 25.72 4.82
CA ASP A 42 5.91 26.41 5.73
C ASP A 42 4.39 26.42 5.39
N ALA A 43 3.63 26.21 6.48
CA ALA A 43 2.22 26.56 6.77
C ALA A 43 1.01 25.81 6.13
N THR A 44 0.37 25.00 7.00
CA THR A 44 -1.06 24.96 7.40
C THR A 44 -2.25 25.16 6.42
N ASN A 45 -3.20 24.23 6.58
CA ASN A 45 -4.68 24.37 6.59
C ASN A 45 -5.54 24.41 5.31
N ASP A 46 -6.61 23.60 5.41
CA ASP A 46 -8.00 23.74 4.95
C ASP A 46 -8.42 23.53 3.48
N VAL A 47 -9.10 22.39 3.30
CA VAL A 47 -10.47 22.18 2.76
C VAL A 47 -11.07 23.29 1.87
N LYS A 48 -11.53 22.92 0.66
CA LYS A 48 -12.94 22.98 0.19
C LYS A 48 -13.08 23.18 -1.33
N SER A 49 -13.78 22.24 -1.97
CA SER A 49 -14.63 22.38 -3.19
C SER A 49 -13.93 22.83 -4.50
N THR A 50 -14.36 22.55 -5.72
CA THR A 50 -15.69 22.21 -6.26
C THR A 50 -15.51 21.68 -7.67
N GLU A 51 -16.37 20.73 -8.01
CA GLU A 51 -16.83 20.29 -9.32
C GLU A 51 -17.34 21.46 -10.19
N SER A 52 -17.02 21.49 -11.50
CA SER A 52 -18.00 21.73 -12.58
C SER A 52 -17.36 21.62 -13.97
N SER A 53 -18.06 20.86 -14.81
CA SER A 53 -17.90 20.68 -16.25
C SER A 53 -18.01 21.97 -17.06
N GLN A 54 -17.38 22.01 -18.25
CA GLN A 54 -17.95 22.68 -19.42
C GLN A 54 -17.36 22.17 -20.74
N VAL A 55 -18.27 21.73 -21.61
CA VAL A 55 -18.10 21.42 -23.04
C VAL A 55 -18.24 22.72 -23.84
N PRO A 56 -17.49 22.90 -24.94
CA PRO A 56 -17.90 23.83 -26.00
C PRO A 56 -18.39 23.05 -27.23
N SER A 57 -19.69 23.19 -27.50
CA SER A 57 -20.26 23.06 -28.84
C SER A 57 -20.05 24.40 -29.54
N ASP A 58 -19.57 24.39 -30.78
CA ASP A 58 -19.80 25.53 -31.67
C ASP A 58 -20.10 25.08 -33.10
N SER A 59 -21.19 25.62 -33.62
CA SER A 59 -21.81 25.30 -34.90
C SER A 59 -21.74 26.55 -35.76
N HIS A 60 -21.01 26.52 -36.87
CA HIS A 60 -21.24 27.48 -37.94
C HIS A 60 -21.20 26.79 -39.30
N GLN A 61 -22.39 26.76 -39.91
CA GLN A 61 -22.61 26.54 -41.33
C GLN A 61 -21.88 27.61 -42.14
N ASN A 62 -21.21 27.22 -43.22
CA ASN A 62 -21.34 27.99 -44.46
C ASN A 62 -21.08 27.12 -45.69
N GLN A 63 -22.04 27.16 -46.61
CA GLN A 63 -22.03 26.46 -47.88
C GLN A 63 -21.07 27.16 -48.85
N SER A 64 -20.23 26.37 -49.52
CA SER A 64 -19.73 26.72 -50.85
C SER A 64 -19.75 25.45 -51.69
N ARG A 65 -20.71 25.45 -52.61
CA ARG A 65 -20.92 24.49 -53.68
C ARG A 65 -19.68 24.51 -54.58
N ILE A 66 -18.88 23.46 -54.56
CA ILE A 66 -17.94 23.18 -55.65
C ILE A 66 -18.59 22.10 -56.50
N GLU A 67 -18.85 22.48 -57.74
CA GLU A 67 -19.40 21.62 -58.78
C GLU A 67 -18.44 20.46 -59.06
N THR A 68 -19.00 19.26 -59.03
CA THR A 68 -18.37 18.02 -59.44
C THR A 68 -18.01 18.07 -60.93
N PRO A 69 -16.74 17.89 -61.34
CA PRO A 69 -16.44 17.35 -62.64
C PRO A 69 -16.76 15.85 -62.62
N ALA A 70 -17.44 15.38 -63.67
CA ALA A 70 -17.78 13.98 -63.89
C ALA A 70 -16.56 13.04 -63.67
N PRO A 71 -16.75 11.82 -63.12
CA PRO A 71 -15.68 10.85 -63.04
C PRO A 71 -15.31 10.39 -64.45
N SER A 72 -14.18 10.86 -64.95
CA SER A 72 -13.53 10.27 -66.10
C SER A 72 -13.13 8.85 -65.70
N ALA A 73 -13.71 7.86 -66.38
CA ALA A 73 -13.40 6.45 -66.20
C ALA A 73 -11.90 6.22 -66.43
N LEU A 74 -11.19 5.85 -65.36
CA LEU A 74 -9.84 5.28 -65.48
C LEU A 74 -9.97 3.81 -65.88
N PRO A 75 -9.20 3.35 -66.88
CA PRO A 75 -9.24 1.96 -67.33
C PRO A 75 -8.73 1.04 -66.21
N HIS A 76 -9.58 0.08 -65.85
CA HIS A 76 -9.31 -0.99 -64.89
C HIS A 76 -8.16 -1.86 -65.44
N GLN A 77 -6.92 -1.55 -65.07
CA GLN A 77 -5.82 -2.48 -65.28
C GLN A 77 -5.98 -3.62 -64.27
N GLN A 78 -6.46 -4.76 -64.78
CA GLN A 78 -6.58 -6.00 -64.04
C GLN A 78 -5.18 -6.52 -63.74
N HIS A 79 -4.61 -6.12 -62.60
CA HIS A 79 -3.51 -6.86 -62.01
C HIS A 79 -4.09 -8.15 -61.42
N PRO A 80 -3.53 -9.33 -61.74
CA PRO A 80 -3.99 -10.58 -61.15
C PRO A 80 -3.79 -10.50 -59.64
N VAL A 81 -4.90 -10.56 -58.91
CA VAL A 81 -4.91 -10.71 -57.45
C VAL A 81 -4.29 -12.08 -57.15
N GLN A 82 -2.98 -12.11 -56.90
CA GLN A 82 -2.36 -13.30 -56.33
C GLN A 82 -3.00 -13.52 -54.96
N ALA A 83 -3.85 -14.55 -54.88
CA ALA A 83 -4.45 -15.02 -53.64
C ALA A 83 -3.35 -15.60 -52.76
N TYR A 84 -2.67 -14.74 -52.01
CA TYR A 84 -1.89 -15.19 -50.86
C TYR A 84 -2.88 -15.65 -49.79
N PRO A 85 -2.68 -16.82 -49.14
CA PRO A 85 -3.51 -17.22 -48.02
C PRO A 85 -3.41 -16.15 -46.92
N GLU A 86 -4.54 -15.54 -46.56
CA GLU A 86 -4.63 -14.60 -45.44
C GLU A 86 -4.30 -15.36 -44.14
N TYR A 87 -3.04 -15.24 -43.69
CA TYR A 87 -2.62 -15.65 -42.34
C TYR A 87 -2.99 -14.59 -41.28
N THR A 88 -3.83 -13.62 -41.61
CA THR A 88 -4.16 -12.48 -40.74
C THR A 88 -5.44 -12.77 -39.95
N ILE A 89 -5.31 -12.78 -38.62
CA ILE A 89 -6.46 -12.84 -37.71
C ILE A 89 -7.32 -11.59 -37.91
N THR A 90 -8.61 -11.76 -38.17
CA THR A 90 -9.58 -10.65 -38.26
C THR A 90 -9.62 -9.88 -36.94
N ALA A 91 -9.75 -8.55 -37.02
CA ALA A 91 -9.84 -7.67 -35.85
C ALA A 91 -10.89 -8.14 -34.82
N TYR A 92 -12.03 -8.65 -35.29
CA TYR A 92 -13.08 -9.20 -34.43
C TYR A 92 -12.62 -10.41 -33.60
N LYS A 93 -11.90 -11.35 -34.22
CA LYS A 93 -11.36 -12.53 -33.53
C LYS A 93 -10.29 -12.13 -32.49
N MET A 94 -9.48 -11.13 -32.81
CA MET A 94 -8.54 -10.57 -31.85
C MET A 94 -9.26 -9.92 -30.65
N GLN A 95 -10.35 -9.19 -30.89
CA GLN A 95 -11.16 -8.59 -29.82
C GLN A 95 -11.76 -9.65 -28.91
N GLN A 96 -12.36 -10.70 -29.49
CA GLN A 96 -12.94 -11.80 -28.72
C GLN A 96 -11.90 -12.50 -27.84
N GLN A 97 -10.70 -12.77 -28.39
CA GLN A 97 -9.61 -13.36 -27.61
C GLN A 97 -9.18 -12.45 -26.46
N LYS A 98 -9.09 -11.13 -26.70
CA LYS A 98 -8.74 -10.16 -25.66
C LYS A 98 -9.78 -10.09 -24.55
N GLU A 99 -11.06 -10.17 -24.89
CA GLU A 99 -12.14 -10.15 -23.92
C GLU A 99 -12.14 -11.41 -23.05
N MET A 100 -11.90 -12.59 -23.63
CA MET A 100 -11.74 -13.83 -22.88
C MET A 100 -10.52 -13.79 -21.94
N GLU A 101 -9.38 -13.29 -22.41
CA GLU A 101 -8.18 -13.09 -21.59
C GLU A 101 -8.45 -12.15 -20.42
N LEU A 102 -9.15 -11.04 -20.66
CA LEU A 102 -9.49 -10.05 -19.64
C LEU A 102 -10.46 -10.62 -18.61
N GLN A 103 -11.46 -11.39 -19.04
CA GLN A 103 -12.40 -12.06 -18.13
C GLN A 103 -11.69 -13.11 -17.26
N ALA A 104 -10.79 -13.90 -17.83
CA ALA A 104 -10.00 -14.89 -17.09
C ALA A 104 -9.11 -14.21 -16.04
N GLN A 105 -8.45 -13.10 -16.39
CA GLN A 105 -7.67 -12.31 -15.44
C GLN A 105 -8.55 -11.72 -14.34
N HIS A 106 -9.71 -11.17 -14.69
CA HIS A 106 -10.64 -10.62 -13.72
C HIS A 106 -11.07 -11.68 -12.69
N GLN A 107 -11.46 -12.86 -13.14
CA GLN A 107 -11.83 -13.98 -12.27
C GLN A 107 -10.65 -14.43 -11.39
N TYR A 108 -9.44 -14.53 -11.95
CA TYR A 108 -8.25 -14.88 -11.20
C TYR A 108 -7.99 -13.91 -10.04
N TRP A 109 -8.00 -12.60 -10.32
CA TRP A 109 -7.76 -11.58 -9.30
C TRP A 109 -8.88 -11.51 -8.27
N GLN A 110 -10.13 -11.66 -8.69
CA GLN A 110 -11.28 -11.70 -7.79
C GLN A 110 -11.18 -12.89 -6.82
N ASN A 111 -10.84 -14.08 -7.31
CA ASN A 111 -10.63 -15.27 -6.47
C ASN A 111 -9.45 -15.08 -5.51
N ARG A 112 -8.35 -14.50 -5.99
CA ARG A 112 -7.17 -14.22 -5.16
C ARG A 112 -7.51 -13.26 -4.02
N LEU A 113 -8.24 -12.18 -4.30
CA LEU A 113 -8.66 -11.21 -3.29
C LEU A 113 -9.61 -11.85 -2.27
N ASN A 114 -10.54 -12.68 -2.72
CA ASN A 114 -11.43 -13.42 -1.82
C ASN A 114 -10.67 -14.37 -0.90
N ASN A 115 -9.72 -15.14 -1.44
CA ASN A 115 -8.88 -16.03 -0.64
C ASN A 115 -8.05 -15.26 0.39
N LEU A 116 -7.49 -14.11 -0.01
CA LEU A 116 -6.75 -13.24 0.90
C LEU A 116 -7.66 -12.73 2.03
N LYS A 117 -8.86 -12.24 1.69
CA LYS A 117 -9.85 -11.79 2.66
C LYS A 117 -10.21 -12.89 3.67
N LEU A 118 -10.53 -14.09 3.17
CA LEU A 118 -10.87 -15.24 4.02
C LEU A 118 -9.69 -15.65 4.92
N SER A 119 -8.47 -15.62 4.40
CA SER A 119 -7.27 -15.91 5.20
C SER A 119 -7.09 -14.88 6.33
N HIS A 120 -7.25 -13.59 6.03
CA HIS A 120 -7.15 -12.53 7.03
C HIS A 120 -8.26 -12.63 8.08
N GLU A 121 -9.48 -12.95 7.65
CA GLU A 121 -10.61 -13.19 8.56
C GLU A 121 -10.34 -14.35 9.50
N GLY A 122 -9.78 -15.46 8.99
CA GLY A 122 -9.36 -16.61 9.80
C GLY A 122 -8.30 -16.26 10.84
N ILE A 123 -7.26 -15.52 10.44
CA ILE A 123 -6.21 -15.06 11.37
C ILE A 123 -6.80 -14.14 12.44
N ASN A 124 -7.63 -13.18 12.03
CA ASN A 124 -8.23 -12.23 12.96
C ASN A 124 -9.17 -12.91 13.95
N LYS A 125 -9.90 -13.95 13.53
CA LYS A 125 -10.73 -14.76 14.41
C LYS A 125 -9.89 -15.48 15.48
N VAL A 126 -8.82 -16.18 15.06
CA VAL A 126 -7.91 -16.85 16.02
C VAL A 126 -7.31 -15.83 16.98
N PHE A 127 -6.88 -14.68 16.47
CA PHE A 127 -6.33 -13.61 17.31
C PHE A 127 -7.35 -13.09 18.34
N GLN A 128 -8.60 -12.86 17.94
CA GLN A 128 -9.67 -12.45 18.84
C GLN A 128 -10.01 -13.51 19.89
N ASP A 129 -10.02 -14.79 19.49
CA ASP A 129 -10.29 -15.90 20.41
C ASP A 129 -9.18 -16.04 21.46
N GLU A 130 -7.91 -15.95 21.07
CA GLU A 130 -6.78 -15.98 22.01
C GLU A 130 -6.72 -14.73 22.89
N TYR A 131 -7.02 -13.55 22.34
CA TYR A 131 -7.13 -12.33 23.13
C TYR A 131 -8.22 -12.45 24.19
N LYS A 132 -9.41 -12.92 23.79
CA LYS A 132 -10.53 -13.14 24.71
C LYS A 132 -10.15 -14.17 25.78
N ARG A 133 -9.52 -15.28 25.39
CA ARG A 133 -9.03 -16.29 26.35
C ARG A 133 -8.05 -15.67 27.35
N ALA A 134 -7.08 -14.88 26.90
CA ALA A 134 -6.12 -14.23 27.79
C ALA A 134 -6.80 -13.23 28.76
N VAL A 135 -7.78 -12.46 28.28
CA VAL A 135 -8.59 -11.56 29.13
C VAL A 135 -9.43 -12.34 30.13
N ASP A 136 -10.04 -13.44 29.70
CA ASP A 136 -10.81 -14.33 30.56
C ASP A 136 -9.91 -15.00 31.59
N GLU A 137 -8.68 -15.41 31.24
CA GLU A 137 -7.70 -15.94 32.18
C GLU A 137 -7.28 -14.91 33.23
N ILE A 138 -7.03 -13.66 32.83
CA ILE A 138 -6.68 -12.58 33.77
C ILE A 138 -7.86 -12.27 34.70
N SER A 139 -9.07 -12.11 34.16
CA SER A 139 -10.27 -11.80 34.96
C SER A 139 -10.68 -12.96 35.86
N ASN A 140 -10.61 -14.21 35.39
CA ASN A 140 -10.89 -15.38 36.22
C ASN A 140 -9.76 -15.69 37.21
N ALA A 141 -8.50 -15.34 36.91
CA ALA A 141 -7.40 -15.40 37.87
C ALA A 141 -7.59 -14.39 39.01
N GLN A 142 -8.18 -13.21 38.74
CA GLN A 142 -8.62 -12.28 39.78
C GLN A 142 -9.73 -12.88 40.68
N GLY A 143 -10.56 -13.79 40.14
CA GLY A 143 -11.64 -14.45 40.90
C GLY A 143 -11.26 -15.73 41.65
N LYS A 144 -10.27 -16.51 41.17
CA LYS A 144 -9.89 -17.82 41.76
C LYS A 144 -8.62 -17.79 42.61
N LYS A 145 -7.79 -16.77 42.47
CA LYS A 145 -6.74 -16.47 43.43
C LYS A 145 -7.09 -15.11 44.00
N ASN A 146 -7.16 -15.01 45.32
CA ASN A 146 -6.95 -13.75 46.01
C ASN A 146 -5.53 -13.25 45.68
N ILE A 147 -5.26 -12.88 44.43
CA ILE A 147 -4.23 -11.92 44.09
C ILE A 147 -4.91 -10.61 44.43
N ASN A 148 -4.94 -10.33 45.74
CA ASN A 148 -5.37 -9.05 46.27
C ASN A 148 -4.46 -8.03 45.58
N LEU A 149 -5.00 -7.32 44.59
CA LEU A 149 -4.26 -6.35 43.78
C LEU A 149 -3.75 -5.21 44.68
N ASP A 150 -4.40 -5.02 45.84
CA ASP A 150 -3.99 -4.12 46.93
C ASP A 150 -2.81 -4.68 47.78
N SER A 151 -2.50 -5.99 47.68
CA SER A 151 -1.43 -6.69 48.41
C SER A 151 -0.27 -7.11 47.51
N VAL A 152 -0.40 -6.99 46.19
CA VAL A 152 0.73 -7.07 45.28
C VAL A 152 1.46 -5.73 45.38
N VAL A 153 2.33 -5.61 46.39
CA VAL A 153 3.28 -4.51 46.47
C VAL A 153 3.98 -4.41 45.12
N PRO A 154 3.87 -3.27 44.42
CA PRO A 154 4.55 -3.09 43.14
C PRO A 154 6.03 -3.47 43.29
N PRO A 155 6.58 -4.28 42.39
CA PRO A 155 7.99 -4.62 42.48
C PRO A 155 8.83 -3.33 42.48
N CYS A 156 9.89 -3.33 43.29
CA CYS A 156 10.83 -2.20 43.39
C CYS A 156 10.25 -0.89 43.97
N CYS A 157 9.21 -0.97 44.82
CA CYS A 157 8.65 0.20 45.52
C CYS A 157 9.69 1.03 46.29
N ALA A 158 10.63 0.36 46.97
CA ALA A 158 11.65 1.05 47.76
C ALA A 158 12.57 1.90 46.88
N ASP A 159 13.04 1.37 45.75
CA ASP A 159 13.93 2.10 44.84
C ASP A 159 13.18 3.18 44.07
N LYS A 160 11.90 2.94 43.74
CA LYS A 160 11.02 3.97 43.17
C LYS A 160 10.94 5.21 44.07
N GLU A 161 10.77 5.02 45.38
CA GLU A 161 10.70 6.13 46.32
C GLU A 161 12.02 6.91 46.40
N LYS A 162 13.17 6.21 46.38
CA LYS A 162 14.50 6.86 46.32
C LYS A 162 14.69 7.69 45.05
N VAL A 163 14.28 7.18 43.88
CA VAL A 163 14.36 7.92 42.61
C VAL A 163 13.53 9.20 42.68
N LEU A 164 12.28 9.09 43.17
CA LEU A 164 11.40 10.25 43.34
C LEU A 164 11.96 11.25 44.34
N GLN A 165 12.55 10.77 45.43
CA GLN A 165 13.19 11.62 46.42
C GLN A 165 14.38 12.38 45.82
N CYS A 166 15.26 11.70 45.08
CA CYS A 166 16.42 12.33 44.46
C CYS A 166 16.03 13.42 43.47
N TYR A 167 14.99 13.21 42.66
CA TYR A 167 14.47 14.23 41.75
C TYR A 167 13.85 15.44 42.47
N ARG A 168 13.18 15.20 43.61
CA ARG A 168 12.66 16.29 44.46
C ARG A 168 13.78 17.14 45.06
N GLU A 169 14.89 16.51 45.44
CA GLU A 169 16.05 17.19 46.03
C GLU A 169 16.93 17.90 44.98
N ASN A 170 16.97 17.39 43.75
CA ASN A 170 17.86 17.88 42.68
C ASN A 170 17.10 18.31 41.41
N PRO A 171 16.15 19.26 41.47
CA PRO A 171 15.30 19.62 40.33
C PRO A 171 16.06 20.25 39.15
N ARG A 172 17.23 20.84 39.39
CA ARG A 172 18.08 21.45 38.34
C ARG A 172 19.29 20.61 37.96
N GLU A 173 19.54 19.51 38.68
CA GLU A 173 20.73 18.68 38.55
C GLU A 173 20.37 17.19 38.57
N ILE A 174 19.36 16.82 37.78
CA ILE A 174 18.79 15.46 37.73
C ILE A 174 19.82 14.36 37.41
N LEU A 175 20.94 14.71 36.77
CA LEU A 175 22.01 13.76 36.43
C LEU A 175 22.70 13.19 37.67
N LYS A 176 22.64 13.87 38.81
CA LYS A 176 23.10 13.34 40.11
C LYS A 176 22.30 12.12 40.56
N CYS A 177 21.09 11.93 40.04
CA CYS A 177 20.22 10.80 40.36
C CYS A 177 20.44 9.57 39.47
N SER A 178 21.39 9.63 38.52
CA SER A 178 21.69 8.52 37.60
C SER A 178 21.94 7.19 38.32
N SER A 179 22.77 7.19 39.36
CA SER A 179 23.05 5.97 40.13
C SER A 179 21.81 5.36 40.80
N VAL A 180 20.91 6.20 41.31
CA VAL A 180 19.66 5.77 41.96
C VAL A 180 18.67 5.19 40.94
N VAL A 181 18.66 5.75 39.73
CA VAL A 181 17.86 5.26 38.60
C VAL A 181 18.39 3.91 38.11
N ASP A 182 19.71 3.73 38.07
CA ASP A 182 20.33 2.45 37.69
C ASP A 182 20.00 1.34 38.69
N GLU A 183 19.99 1.63 39.99
CA GLU A 183 19.53 0.68 41.03
C GLU A 183 18.06 0.27 40.82
N PHE A 184 17.19 1.23 40.54
CA PHE A 184 15.78 0.96 40.23
C PHE A 184 15.63 0.08 38.97
N ASN A 185 16.35 0.41 37.90
CA ASN A 185 16.32 -0.36 36.65
C ASN A 185 16.80 -1.80 36.89
N ASN A 186 17.90 -1.99 37.62
CA ASN A 186 18.40 -3.32 37.98
C ASN A 186 17.35 -4.15 38.73
N CYS A 187 16.63 -3.55 39.68
CA CYS A 187 15.55 -4.24 40.38
C CYS A 187 14.42 -4.67 39.42
N VAL A 188 14.01 -3.78 38.50
CA VAL A 188 12.95 -4.07 37.51
C VAL A 188 13.39 -5.19 36.57
N ASP A 189 14.62 -5.13 36.06
CA ASP A 189 15.17 -6.11 35.14
C ASP A 189 15.31 -7.48 35.79
N GLN A 190 15.83 -7.54 37.02
CA GLN A 190 15.89 -8.79 37.79
C GLN A 190 14.50 -9.37 38.01
N ARG A 191 13.52 -8.54 38.37
CA ARG A 191 12.15 -9.03 38.57
C ARG A 191 11.54 -9.56 37.27
N ARG A 192 11.74 -8.85 36.16
CA ARG A 192 11.27 -9.27 34.84
C ARG A 192 11.92 -10.59 34.41
N ALA A 193 13.24 -10.72 34.60
CA ALA A 193 13.98 -11.94 34.32
C ALA A 193 13.45 -13.13 35.14
N ASN A 194 13.20 -12.93 36.44
CA ASN A 194 12.64 -13.96 37.31
C ASN A 194 11.22 -14.41 36.87
N ILE A 195 10.38 -13.48 36.43
CA ILE A 195 9.03 -13.82 35.94
C ILE A 195 9.10 -14.62 34.62
N ILE A 196 10.02 -14.24 33.73
CA ILE A 196 10.22 -14.96 32.46
C ILE A 196 10.79 -16.36 32.73
N ALA A 197 11.80 -16.46 33.60
CA ALA A 197 12.40 -17.74 33.98
C ALA A 197 11.41 -18.69 34.67
N ALA A 198 10.50 -18.17 35.49
CA ALA A 198 9.46 -18.98 36.15
C ALA A 198 8.38 -19.52 35.20
N ARG A 199 8.37 -19.11 33.92
CA ARG A 199 7.43 -19.57 32.88
C ARG A 199 8.04 -20.61 31.94
N CYS A 200 9.34 -20.85 32.01
CA CYS A 200 10.06 -21.89 31.26
C CYS A 200 10.17 -23.18 32.08
#